data_AF-A0A2W5KHK1-F1
#
_entry.id   AF-A0A2W5KHK1-F1
#
_cell.length_a   1.000
_cell.length_b   1.000
_cell.length_c   1.000
_cell.angle_alpha   90.00
_cell.angle_beta   90.00
_cell.angle_gamma   90.00
#
_symmetry.space_group_name_H-M   'P 1'
#
loop_
_entity.id
_entity.type
_entity.pdbx_description
1 polymer ?
#
loop_
_entity_poly.entity_id
_entity_poly.type
_entity_poly.pdbx_seq_one_letter_code
_entity_poly.pdbx_strand_id
1 'polypeptide(L)'
;MLAVFDRSPLGWLRERDVDLLLCSELHARGEVASTFGEKICGRVATFEGAWVSISDESGESDLVVSYEAGGRKVVALVENKIAAGFQPEQQLRYRTRAARWAAEAEGAIVVTVLVAPRDYLNRPGAEDFDIRVSYEEVADALGRERDPRSTFFLDAVVAAVAQHRSGYVMTEDEAVTATWKLIEAVGKRVVPQFRFAVAGGKPSRSVWPYFRSAEGLSGVKDVVLVWKAERGQADLQFASTLEADLAQRCEGILGPGMSVVQASKSASVRVATRFLDFRTDPSDQEDVIVEGLVACERLRALFVENRARLLPR
;
A
#
# COMPACT_ATOMS: atom_id res chain seq x y z
N MET A 1 -5.27 -14.62 -27.67
CA MET A 1 -6.23 -14.84 -26.56
C MET A 1 -6.06 -13.69 -25.58
N LEU A 2 -7.12 -12.94 -25.27
CA LEU A 2 -7.01 -11.76 -24.38
C LEU A 2 -6.71 -12.24 -22.95
N ALA A 3 -5.55 -11.86 -22.39
CA ALA A 3 -5.08 -12.24 -21.05
C ALA A 3 -5.95 -11.75 -19.88
N VAL A 4 -7.16 -11.23 -20.15
CA VAL A 4 -8.14 -10.79 -19.16
C VAL A 4 -9.00 -11.95 -18.64
N PHE A 5 -9.23 -12.98 -19.46
CA PHE A 5 -10.07 -14.12 -19.09
C PHE A 5 -9.38 -15.10 -18.14
N ASP A 6 -8.04 -15.02 -18.03
CA ASP A 6 -7.23 -15.86 -17.14
C ASP A 6 -6.93 -15.18 -15.78
N ARG A 7 -7.53 -14.01 -15.51
CA ARG A 7 -7.31 -13.24 -14.28
C ARG A 7 -8.52 -13.33 -13.36
N SER A 8 -8.25 -13.24 -12.05
CA SER A 8 -9.31 -12.97 -11.08
C SER A 8 -10.10 -11.72 -11.49
N PRO A 9 -11.45 -11.73 -11.42
CA PRO A 9 -12.26 -10.53 -11.65
C PRO A 9 -11.88 -9.36 -10.74
N LEU A 10 -11.31 -9.66 -9.56
CA LEU A 10 -10.77 -8.69 -8.62
C LEU A 10 -9.24 -8.79 -8.62
N GLY A 11 -8.61 -8.07 -9.56
CA GLY A 11 -7.15 -8.11 -9.74
C GLY A 11 -6.32 -7.50 -8.59
N TRP A 12 -6.96 -6.75 -7.68
CA TRP A 12 -6.34 -6.14 -6.50
C TRP A 12 -7.36 -6.02 -5.36
N LEU A 13 -7.66 -7.12 -4.69
CA LEU A 13 -8.53 -7.11 -3.52
C LEU A 13 -7.78 -6.50 -2.32
N ARG A 14 -8.31 -5.42 -1.75
CA ARG A 14 -7.79 -4.79 -0.52
C ARG A 14 -8.66 -5.16 0.67
N GLU A 15 -8.15 -4.94 1.89
CA GLU A 15 -8.90 -5.16 3.13
C GLU A 15 -10.30 -4.51 3.08
N ARG A 16 -10.38 -3.24 2.64
CA ARG A 16 -11.66 -2.51 2.48
C ARG A 16 -12.67 -3.17 1.54
N ASP A 17 -12.21 -3.82 0.48
CA ASP A 17 -13.10 -4.48 -0.48
C ASP A 17 -13.73 -5.73 0.18
N VAL A 18 -12.94 -6.43 0.99
CA VAL A 18 -13.42 -7.57 1.78
C VAL A 18 -14.42 -7.15 2.84
N ASP A 19 -14.22 -5.99 3.50
CA ASP A 19 -15.17 -5.48 4.50
C ASP A 19 -16.58 -5.34 3.90
N LEU A 20 -16.67 -4.78 2.68
CA LEU A 20 -17.92 -4.62 1.95
C LEU A 20 -18.54 -5.96 1.55
N LEU A 21 -17.74 -6.88 1.00
CA LEU A 21 -18.23 -8.20 0.57
C LEU A 21 -18.70 -9.03 1.77
N LEU A 22 -17.95 -9.02 2.88
CA LEU A 22 -18.32 -9.69 4.11
C LEU A 22 -19.60 -9.10 4.71
N CYS A 23 -19.74 -7.76 4.74
CA CYS A 23 -20.97 -7.10 5.18
C CYS A 23 -22.18 -7.54 4.34
N SER A 24 -22.01 -7.62 3.01
CA SER A 24 -23.06 -8.10 2.10
C SER A 24 -23.49 -9.54 2.40
N GLU A 25 -22.54 -10.46 2.62
CA GLU A 25 -22.86 -11.85 2.96
C GLU A 25 -23.54 -12.00 4.32
N LEU A 26 -23.13 -11.20 5.32
CA LEU A 26 -23.79 -11.18 6.62
C LEU A 26 -25.26 -10.77 6.49
N HIS A 27 -25.56 -9.74 5.68
CA HIS A 27 -26.94 -9.30 5.41
C HIS A 27 -27.75 -10.27 4.55
N ALA A 28 -27.10 -11.20 3.84
CA ALA A 28 -27.78 -12.28 3.15
C ALA A 28 -28.30 -13.37 4.09
N ARG A 29 -27.84 -13.37 5.35
CA ARG A 29 -28.32 -14.24 6.44
C ARG A 29 -28.21 -15.74 6.15
N GLY A 30 -27.18 -16.15 5.42
CA GLY A 30 -26.87 -17.56 5.22
C GLY A 30 -25.76 -18.08 6.13
N GLU A 31 -25.05 -19.10 5.68
CA GLU A 31 -23.97 -19.83 6.34
C GLU A 31 -22.86 -18.93 6.88
N VAL A 32 -22.52 -17.83 6.19
CA VAL A 32 -21.53 -16.86 6.69
C VAL A 32 -22.04 -16.18 7.98
N ALA A 33 -23.29 -15.70 7.98
CA ALA A 33 -23.90 -15.09 9.15
C ALA A 33 -24.05 -16.09 10.30
N SER A 34 -24.46 -17.33 10.02
CA SER A 34 -24.55 -18.37 11.04
C SER A 34 -23.18 -18.72 11.63
N THR A 35 -22.15 -18.87 10.78
CA THR A 35 -20.78 -19.19 11.23
C THR A 35 -20.21 -18.05 12.10
N PHE A 36 -20.46 -16.79 11.74
CA PHE A 36 -20.08 -15.64 12.56
C PHE A 36 -20.84 -15.61 13.88
N GLY A 37 -22.16 -15.80 13.86
CA GLY A 37 -22.99 -15.82 15.07
C GLY A 37 -22.55 -16.88 16.07
N GLU A 38 -22.29 -18.10 15.61
CA GLU A 38 -21.80 -19.19 16.47
C GLU A 38 -20.43 -18.88 17.06
N LYS A 39 -19.49 -18.33 16.26
CA LYS A 39 -18.15 -17.95 16.74
C LYS A 39 -18.19 -16.81 17.74
N ILE A 40 -19.01 -15.78 17.47
CA ILE A 40 -19.08 -14.56 18.28
C ILE A 40 -19.84 -14.80 19.58
N CYS A 41 -20.95 -15.53 19.52
CA CYS A 41 -21.84 -15.71 20.65
C CYS A 41 -21.60 -17.03 21.41
N GLY A 42 -20.85 -17.98 20.83
CA GLY A 42 -20.64 -19.32 21.38
C GLY A 42 -21.92 -20.17 21.46
N ARG A 43 -22.98 -19.76 20.76
CA ARG A 43 -24.31 -20.38 20.74
C ARG A 43 -25.09 -19.89 19.52
N VAL A 44 -26.25 -20.49 19.29
CA VAL A 44 -27.22 -20.01 18.27
C VAL A 44 -27.58 -18.54 18.55
N ALA A 45 -27.44 -17.72 17.53
CA ALA A 45 -27.65 -16.29 17.61
C ALA A 45 -28.43 -15.78 16.38
N THR A 46 -29.21 -14.72 16.58
CA THR A 46 -29.97 -14.06 15.52
C THR A 46 -29.17 -12.87 15.01
N PHE A 47 -28.89 -12.83 13.71
CA PHE A 47 -28.24 -11.68 13.09
C PHE A 47 -29.14 -10.44 13.12
N GLU A 48 -28.62 -9.34 13.66
CA GLU A 48 -29.35 -8.06 13.74
C GLU A 48 -28.86 -7.04 12.70
N GLY A 49 -27.56 -7.03 12.38
CA GLY A 49 -27.01 -6.10 11.41
C GLY A 49 -25.49 -6.10 11.32
N ALA A 50 -24.99 -5.49 10.25
CA ALA A 50 -23.57 -5.24 10.02
C ALA A 50 -23.36 -3.88 9.34
N TRP A 51 -22.26 -3.20 9.68
CA TRP A 51 -21.93 -1.86 9.19
C TRP A 51 -20.42 -1.73 8.98
N VAL A 52 -20.02 -1.14 7.85
CA VAL A 52 -18.59 -0.92 7.51
C VAL A 52 -18.13 0.48 7.94
N SER A 53 -16.84 0.63 8.22
CA SER A 53 -16.17 1.92 8.49
C SER A 53 -16.87 2.77 9.57
N ILE A 54 -17.22 2.15 10.69
CA ILE A 54 -17.84 2.89 11.81
C ILE A 54 -16.75 3.60 12.61
N SER A 55 -16.83 4.94 12.62
CA SER A 55 -15.86 5.82 13.26
C SER A 55 -16.49 6.67 14.36
N ASP A 56 -15.80 6.78 15.48
CA ASP A 56 -16.12 7.68 16.58
C ASP A 56 -14.82 8.30 17.16
N GLU A 57 -14.93 9.03 18.27
CA GLU A 57 -13.80 9.68 18.94
C GLU A 57 -12.70 8.71 19.41
N SER A 58 -13.00 7.42 19.52
CA SER A 58 -12.08 6.35 19.94
C SER A 58 -11.45 5.57 18.78
N GLY A 59 -11.86 5.85 17.54
CA GLY A 59 -11.25 5.31 16.32
C GLY A 59 -12.26 4.80 15.28
N GLU A 60 -11.74 4.10 14.28
CA GLU A 60 -12.52 3.41 13.24
C GLU A 60 -12.46 1.89 13.43
N SER A 61 -13.54 1.21 13.08
CA SER A 61 -13.62 -0.25 12.97
C SER A 61 -14.01 -0.60 11.54
N ASP A 62 -13.27 -1.52 10.93
CA ASP A 62 -13.45 -1.93 9.53
C ASP A 62 -14.88 -2.44 9.30
N LEU A 63 -15.34 -3.30 10.21
CA LEU A 63 -16.69 -3.84 10.22
C LEU A 63 -17.21 -3.94 11.67
N VAL A 64 -18.48 -3.62 11.87
CA VAL A 64 -19.21 -3.84 13.13
C VAL A 64 -20.33 -4.80 12.84
N VAL A 65 -20.51 -5.83 13.68
CA VAL A 65 -21.56 -6.84 13.52
C VAL A 65 -22.34 -6.97 14.82
N SER A 66 -23.67 -7.09 14.73
CA SER A 66 -24.57 -7.23 15.89
C SER A 66 -25.39 -8.51 15.78
N TYR A 67 -25.46 -9.24 16.89
CA TYR A 67 -26.28 -10.42 17.08
C TYR A 67 -27.11 -10.32 18.36
N GLU A 68 -28.25 -11.01 18.39
CA GLU A 68 -28.98 -11.30 19.61
C GLU A 68 -28.75 -12.77 20.00
N ALA A 69 -28.31 -13.02 21.23
CA ALA A 69 -28.09 -14.38 21.73
C ALA A 69 -28.53 -14.49 23.20
N GLY A 70 -29.50 -15.37 23.48
CA GLY A 70 -30.00 -15.60 24.84
C GLY A 70 -30.60 -14.36 25.50
N GLY A 71 -31.31 -13.53 24.73
CA GLY A 71 -31.94 -12.29 25.21
C GLY A 71 -30.95 -11.15 25.50
N ARG A 72 -29.71 -11.25 25.01
CA ARG A 72 -28.70 -10.19 25.11
C ARG A 72 -28.15 -9.84 23.74
N LYS A 73 -27.84 -8.56 23.54
CA LYS A 73 -27.16 -8.06 22.35
C LYS A 73 -25.65 -8.30 22.47
N VAL A 74 -25.05 -8.81 21.41
CA VAL A 74 -23.60 -9.01 21.27
C VAL A 74 -23.12 -8.21 20.06
N VAL A 75 -22.20 -7.28 20.28
CA VAL A 75 -21.60 -6.43 19.25
C VAL A 75 -20.15 -6.82 19.05
N ALA A 76 -19.77 -7.14 17.83
CA ALA A 76 -18.42 -7.47 17.43
C ALA A 76 -17.79 -6.30 16.67
N LEU A 77 -16.66 -5.80 17.17
CA LEU A 77 -15.77 -4.88 16.48
C LEU A 77 -14.77 -5.72 15.68
N VAL A 78 -14.96 -5.77 14.37
CA VAL A 78 -14.20 -6.63 13.46
C VAL A 78 -13.09 -5.82 12.80
N GLU A 79 -11.85 -6.28 12.97
CA GLU A 79 -10.69 -5.85 12.18
C GLU A 79 -10.42 -6.92 11.11
N ASN A 80 -10.17 -6.48 9.89
CA ASN A 80 -9.96 -7.37 8.75
C ASN A 80 -8.55 -7.21 8.20
N LYS A 81 -7.78 -8.29 8.09
CA LYS A 81 -6.39 -8.28 7.61
C LYS A 81 -6.17 -9.31 6.52
N ILE A 82 -5.73 -8.86 5.36
CA ILE A 82 -5.17 -9.76 4.34
C ILE A 82 -3.66 -9.86 4.57
N ALA A 83 -2.96 -8.72 4.45
CA ALA A 83 -1.50 -8.69 4.43
C ALA A 83 -0.87 -7.65 5.35
N ALA A 84 -1.57 -6.54 5.55
CA ALA A 84 -1.04 -5.41 6.31
C ALA A 84 -0.72 -5.84 7.73
N GLY A 85 0.49 -5.49 8.22
CA GLY A 85 0.84 -5.68 9.62
C GLY A 85 -0.04 -4.82 10.54
N PHE A 86 -0.05 -5.16 11.83
CA PHE A 86 -0.71 -4.33 12.83
C PHE A 86 -0.08 -2.95 12.89
N GLN A 87 -0.93 -1.91 12.97
CA GLN A 87 -0.45 -0.58 13.35
C GLN A 87 -0.01 -0.63 14.84
N PRO A 88 0.93 0.24 15.26
CA PRO A 88 1.28 0.34 16.67
C PRO A 88 0.03 0.54 17.54
N GLU A 89 -0.08 -0.25 18.61
CA GLU A 89 -1.19 -0.18 19.60
C GLU A 89 -2.59 -0.44 19.03
N GLN A 90 -2.70 -1.01 17.81
CA GLN A 90 -3.99 -1.24 17.17
C GLN A 90 -4.92 -2.11 18.03
N GLN A 91 -4.38 -3.15 18.67
CA GLN A 91 -5.15 -4.03 19.54
C GLN A 91 -5.68 -3.30 20.78
N LEU A 92 -4.83 -2.46 21.38
CA LEU A 92 -5.19 -1.66 22.55
C LEU A 92 -6.32 -0.68 22.22
N ARG A 93 -6.28 -0.07 21.03
CA ARG A 93 -7.37 0.80 20.55
C ARG A 93 -8.70 0.06 20.44
N TYR A 94 -8.70 -1.13 19.84
CA TYR A 94 -9.92 -1.95 19.72
C TYR A 94 -10.48 -2.37 21.08
N ARG A 95 -9.62 -2.82 22.01
CA ARG A 95 -10.04 -3.15 23.38
C ARG A 95 -10.61 -1.95 24.13
N THR A 96 -9.96 -0.79 24.04
CA THR A 96 -10.43 0.45 24.68
C THR A 96 -11.80 0.85 24.14
N ARG A 97 -11.99 0.76 22.82
CA ARG A 97 -13.27 1.03 22.17
C ARG A 97 -14.36 0.04 22.59
N ALA A 98 -14.06 -1.25 22.62
CA ALA A 98 -15.00 -2.28 23.07
C ALA A 98 -15.46 -2.02 24.52
N ALA A 99 -14.53 -1.68 25.42
CA ALA A 99 -14.85 -1.36 26.81
C ALA A 99 -15.75 -0.11 26.93
N ARG A 100 -15.49 0.94 26.12
CA ARG A 100 -16.34 2.13 26.07
C ARG A 100 -17.75 1.79 25.59
N TRP A 101 -17.87 1.09 24.47
CA TRP A 101 -19.18 0.71 23.91
C TRP A 101 -19.97 -0.21 24.86
N ALA A 102 -19.29 -1.12 25.57
CA ALA A 102 -19.93 -1.95 26.59
C ALA A 102 -20.44 -1.15 27.79
N ALA A 103 -19.76 -0.06 28.16
CA ALA A 103 -20.20 0.82 29.23
C ALA A 103 -21.38 1.74 28.82
N GLU A 104 -21.44 2.13 27.54
CA GLU A 104 -22.50 2.98 26.99
C GLU A 104 -23.76 2.20 26.60
N ALA A 105 -23.62 0.96 26.14
CA ALA A 105 -24.72 0.11 25.71
C ALA A 105 -25.21 -0.78 26.87
N GLU A 106 -26.33 -0.40 27.49
CA GLU A 106 -26.90 -1.09 28.65
C GLU A 106 -27.15 -2.58 28.36
N GLY A 107 -26.39 -3.45 29.05
CA GLY A 107 -26.55 -4.91 28.98
C GLY A 107 -25.99 -5.58 27.72
N ALA A 108 -25.36 -4.83 26.81
CA ALA A 108 -24.72 -5.40 25.63
C ALA A 108 -23.33 -5.98 25.95
N ILE A 109 -22.98 -7.08 25.29
CA ILE A 109 -21.63 -7.64 25.30
C ILE A 109 -20.91 -7.08 24.07
N VAL A 110 -19.73 -6.49 24.26
CA VAL A 110 -18.91 -6.00 23.15
C VAL A 110 -17.60 -6.77 23.10
N VAL A 111 -17.28 -7.33 21.94
CA VAL A 111 -16.08 -8.15 21.71
C VAL A 111 -15.30 -7.66 20.51
N THR A 112 -14.01 -7.98 20.48
CA THR A 112 -13.10 -7.70 19.37
C THR A 112 -12.90 -8.97 18.54
N VAL A 113 -12.94 -8.84 17.22
CA VAL A 113 -12.81 -9.96 16.29
C VAL A 113 -11.74 -9.64 15.25
N LEU A 114 -10.81 -10.57 15.03
CA LEU A 114 -9.87 -10.49 13.92
C LEU A 114 -10.27 -11.49 12.82
N VAL A 115 -10.44 -10.98 11.60
CA VAL A 115 -10.64 -11.81 10.40
C VAL A 115 -9.38 -11.73 9.54
N ALA A 116 -8.71 -12.87 9.32
CA ALA A 116 -7.45 -12.89 8.55
C ALA A 116 -7.12 -14.29 7.98
N PRO A 117 -6.11 -14.46 7.09
CA PRO A 117 -5.64 -15.79 6.72
C PRO A 117 -5.18 -16.58 7.95
N ARG A 118 -5.36 -17.89 7.96
CA ARG A 118 -5.00 -18.75 9.11
C ARG A 118 -3.56 -18.56 9.60
N ASP A 119 -2.60 -18.41 8.69
CA ASP A 119 -1.20 -18.18 9.04
C ASP A 119 -0.97 -16.79 9.67
N TYR A 120 -1.81 -15.80 9.34
CA TYR A 120 -1.77 -14.46 9.93
C TYR A 120 -2.23 -14.51 11.40
N LEU A 121 -3.22 -15.33 11.73
CA LEU A 121 -3.77 -15.47 13.09
C LEU A 121 -2.78 -16.04 14.12
N ASN A 122 -1.64 -16.55 13.66
CA ASN A 122 -0.53 -17.04 14.47
C ASN A 122 0.55 -15.96 14.72
N ARG A 123 0.41 -14.76 14.15
CA ARG A 123 1.36 -13.66 14.34
C ARG A 123 1.16 -12.99 15.71
N PRO A 124 2.24 -12.47 16.33
CA PRO A 124 2.12 -11.71 17.58
C PRO A 124 1.11 -10.56 17.47
N GLY A 125 0.31 -10.39 18.52
CA GLY A 125 -0.78 -9.41 18.60
C GLY A 125 -2.11 -9.88 18.01
N ALA A 126 -2.19 -11.06 17.37
CA ALA A 126 -3.47 -11.64 16.96
C ALA A 126 -4.22 -12.25 18.16
N GLU A 127 -3.46 -12.78 19.13
CA GLU A 127 -3.95 -13.30 20.41
C GLU A 127 -4.65 -12.27 21.28
N ASP A 128 -4.50 -10.98 20.97
CA ASP A 128 -5.11 -9.92 21.74
C ASP A 128 -6.59 -9.65 21.41
N PHE A 129 -7.08 -10.19 20.29
CA PHE A 129 -8.50 -10.16 19.94
C PHE A 129 -9.25 -11.28 20.65
N ASP A 130 -10.47 -10.99 21.13
CA ASP A 130 -11.29 -11.96 21.86
C ASP A 130 -11.62 -13.18 20.99
N ILE A 131 -11.88 -12.94 19.70
CA ILE A 131 -12.25 -13.97 18.72
C ILE A 131 -11.38 -13.81 17.47
N ARG A 132 -11.04 -14.94 16.85
CA ARG A 132 -10.31 -15.02 15.59
C ARG A 132 -11.08 -15.88 14.61
N VAL A 133 -11.28 -15.39 13.40
CA VAL A 133 -11.95 -16.09 12.30
C VAL A 133 -11.00 -16.11 11.10
N SER A 134 -10.72 -17.30 10.57
CA SER A 134 -9.86 -17.42 9.40
C SER A 134 -10.63 -17.21 8.11
N TYR A 135 -9.99 -16.64 7.08
CA TYR A 135 -10.60 -16.59 5.74
C TYR A 135 -10.91 -17.98 5.19
N GLU A 136 -10.16 -19.00 5.61
CA GLU A 136 -10.45 -20.38 5.29
C GLU A 136 -11.79 -20.84 5.90
N GLU A 137 -12.14 -20.42 7.12
CA GLU A 137 -13.47 -20.68 7.70
C GLU A 137 -14.57 -19.90 6.97
N VAL A 138 -14.29 -18.66 6.54
CA VAL A 138 -15.23 -17.88 5.71
C VAL A 138 -15.45 -18.57 4.36
N ALA A 139 -14.38 -19.07 3.73
CA ALA A 139 -14.44 -19.81 2.48
C ALA A 139 -15.26 -21.10 2.62
N ASP A 140 -15.07 -21.85 3.71
CA ASP A 140 -15.86 -23.04 4.01
C ASP A 140 -17.36 -22.72 4.20
N ALA A 141 -17.68 -21.56 4.79
CA ALA A 141 -19.08 -21.10 4.89
C ALA A 141 -19.66 -20.73 3.52
N LEU A 142 -18.93 -19.94 2.72
CA LEU A 142 -19.36 -19.55 1.37
C LEU A 142 -19.57 -20.75 0.44
N GLY A 143 -18.72 -21.78 0.54
CA GLY A 143 -18.84 -23.00 -0.26
C GLY A 143 -20.10 -23.82 0.04
N ARG A 144 -20.74 -23.62 1.21
CA ARG A 144 -21.99 -24.30 1.59
C ARG A 144 -23.24 -23.67 0.96
N GLU A 145 -23.23 -22.37 0.70
CA GLU A 145 -24.37 -21.59 0.15
C GLU A 145 -24.74 -22.00 -1.28
N ARG A 146 -23.72 -22.37 -2.09
CA ARG A 146 -23.87 -22.83 -3.48
C ARG A 146 -24.65 -21.88 -4.41
N ASP A 147 -24.64 -20.58 -4.13
CA ASP A 147 -25.17 -19.56 -5.04
C ASP A 147 -24.05 -18.77 -5.76
N PRO A 148 -24.36 -18.10 -6.89
CA PRO A 148 -23.36 -17.39 -7.69
C PRO A 148 -22.64 -16.24 -6.96
N ARG A 149 -23.31 -15.55 -6.03
CA ARG A 149 -22.72 -14.42 -5.32
C ARG A 149 -21.69 -14.90 -4.30
N SER A 150 -22.05 -15.90 -3.48
CA SER A 150 -21.12 -16.48 -2.52
C SER A 150 -19.97 -17.23 -3.22
N THR A 151 -20.21 -17.83 -4.39
CA THR A 151 -19.14 -18.39 -5.24
C THR A 151 -18.16 -17.32 -5.71
N PHE A 152 -18.66 -16.18 -6.20
CA PHE A 152 -17.81 -15.06 -6.60
C PHE A 152 -16.95 -14.54 -5.45
N PHE A 153 -17.52 -14.40 -4.25
CA PHE A 153 -16.76 -13.95 -3.09
C PHE A 153 -15.75 -14.99 -2.61
N LEU A 154 -16.11 -16.28 -2.64
CA LEU A 154 -15.19 -17.37 -2.36
C LEU A 154 -13.95 -17.30 -3.26
N ASP A 155 -14.16 -17.20 -4.58
CA ASP A 155 -13.08 -17.10 -5.55
C ASP A 155 -12.18 -15.89 -5.28
N ALA A 156 -12.77 -14.74 -4.94
CA ALA A 156 -12.05 -13.52 -4.60
C ALA A 156 -11.16 -13.69 -3.35
N VAL A 157 -11.71 -14.26 -2.27
CA VAL A 157 -10.98 -14.47 -1.01
C VAL A 157 -9.85 -15.48 -1.21
N VAL A 158 -10.12 -16.60 -1.90
CA VAL A 158 -9.10 -17.61 -2.22
C VAL A 158 -7.97 -17.00 -3.03
N ALA A 159 -8.28 -16.20 -4.06
CA ALA A 159 -7.27 -15.53 -4.87
C ALA A 159 -6.43 -14.54 -4.04
N ALA A 160 -7.05 -13.76 -3.15
CA ALA A 160 -6.36 -12.79 -2.30
C ALA A 160 -5.42 -13.47 -1.29
N VAL A 161 -5.88 -14.55 -0.65
CA VAL A 161 -5.06 -15.37 0.25
C VAL A 161 -3.91 -16.02 -0.51
N ALA A 162 -4.16 -16.57 -1.70
CA ALA A 162 -3.12 -17.18 -2.53
C ALA A 162 -2.06 -16.16 -2.97
N GLN A 163 -2.47 -14.98 -3.44
CA GLN A 163 -1.59 -13.88 -3.82
C GLN A 163 -0.72 -13.43 -2.65
N HIS A 164 -1.25 -13.46 -1.42
CA HIS A 164 -0.45 -13.20 -0.23
C HIS A 164 0.52 -14.36 0.05
N ARG A 165 0.05 -15.62 0.05
CA ARG A 165 0.89 -16.78 0.39
C ARG A 165 2.08 -16.94 -0.57
N SER A 166 1.94 -16.55 -1.83
CA SER A 166 3.05 -16.52 -2.79
C SER A 166 4.09 -15.44 -2.51
N GLY A 167 3.80 -14.47 -1.62
CA GLY A 167 4.58 -13.24 -1.53
C GLY A 167 4.56 -12.45 -2.84
N TYR A 168 5.10 -11.23 -2.83
CA TYR A 168 5.45 -10.58 -4.08
C TYR A 168 6.60 -11.37 -4.70
N VAL A 169 6.29 -12.32 -5.58
CA VAL A 169 7.29 -12.90 -6.48
C VAL A 169 7.59 -11.83 -7.50
N MET A 170 8.70 -11.13 -7.30
CA MET A 170 9.23 -10.22 -8.31
C MET A 170 9.49 -11.03 -9.57
N THR A 171 8.61 -10.89 -10.57
CA THR A 171 8.91 -11.38 -11.91
C THR A 171 9.94 -10.43 -12.51
N GLU A 172 11.16 -10.92 -12.65
CA GLU A 172 12.24 -10.17 -13.29
C GLU A 172 11.86 -9.90 -14.76
N ASP A 173 12.07 -8.66 -15.18
CA ASP A 173 11.98 -8.25 -16.57
C ASP A 173 13.42 -8.08 -17.08
N GLU A 174 13.82 -8.90 -18.04
CA GLU A 174 15.20 -8.95 -18.54
C GLU A 174 15.64 -7.63 -19.16
N ALA A 175 14.76 -6.98 -19.93
CA ALA A 175 15.06 -5.71 -20.60
C ALA A 175 15.24 -4.60 -19.57
N VAL A 176 14.28 -4.45 -18.64
CA VAL A 176 14.40 -3.45 -17.55
C VAL A 176 15.65 -3.70 -16.72
N THR A 177 15.96 -4.96 -16.41
CA THR A 177 17.15 -5.34 -15.65
C THR A 177 18.44 -4.98 -16.39
N ALA A 178 18.50 -5.23 -17.70
CA ALA A 178 19.64 -4.85 -18.54
C ALA A 178 19.85 -3.33 -18.57
N THR A 179 18.77 -2.55 -18.73
CA THR A 179 18.84 -1.08 -18.70
C THR A 179 19.37 -0.58 -17.35
N TRP A 180 18.91 -1.14 -16.24
CA TRP A 180 19.43 -0.79 -14.91
C TRP A 180 20.92 -1.10 -14.72
N LYS A 181 21.39 -2.24 -15.23
CA LYS A 181 22.81 -2.61 -15.22
C LYS A 181 23.64 -1.62 -16.03
N LEU A 182 23.14 -1.18 -17.20
CA LEU A 182 23.84 -0.19 -18.01
C LEU A 182 23.85 1.19 -17.34
N ILE A 183 22.72 1.63 -16.75
CA ILE A 183 22.66 2.87 -15.95
C ILE A 183 23.69 2.86 -14.84
N GLU A 184 23.86 1.75 -14.13
CA GLU A 184 24.90 1.62 -13.10
C GLU A 184 26.31 1.68 -13.69
N ALA A 185 26.58 0.95 -14.77
CA ALA A 185 27.90 0.91 -15.41
C ALA A 185 28.31 2.29 -15.96
N VAL A 186 27.39 3.00 -16.61
CA VAL A 186 27.58 4.38 -17.08
C VAL A 186 27.70 5.33 -15.89
N GLY A 187 26.82 5.17 -14.89
CA GLY A 187 26.78 6.00 -13.69
C GLY A 187 28.07 5.99 -12.88
N LYS A 188 28.70 4.83 -12.71
CA LYS A 188 30.02 4.72 -12.06
C LYS A 188 31.11 5.52 -12.76
N ARG A 189 30.99 5.77 -14.07
CA ARG A 189 31.95 6.56 -14.86
C ARG A 189 31.60 8.06 -14.88
N VAL A 190 30.32 8.38 -15.06
CA VAL A 190 29.86 9.76 -15.34
C VAL A 190 29.50 10.53 -14.07
N VAL A 191 28.96 9.85 -13.06
CA VAL A 191 28.48 10.43 -11.80
C VAL A 191 28.93 9.61 -10.59
N PRO A 192 30.25 9.51 -10.32
CA PRO A 192 30.80 8.64 -9.27
C PRO A 192 30.29 8.93 -7.85
N GLN A 193 29.76 10.12 -7.60
CA GLN A 193 29.10 10.55 -6.37
C GLN A 193 27.70 9.93 -6.15
N PHE A 194 27.18 9.17 -7.12
CA PHE A 194 25.91 8.46 -7.01
C PHE A 194 26.15 7.03 -6.51
N ARG A 195 25.36 6.62 -5.52
CA ARG A 195 25.35 5.23 -5.04
C ARG A 195 24.21 4.48 -5.71
N PHE A 196 24.55 3.50 -6.55
CA PHE A 196 23.59 2.65 -7.25
C PHE A 196 23.35 1.37 -6.44
N ALA A 197 22.09 1.01 -6.23
CA ALA A 197 21.70 -0.25 -5.61
C ALA A 197 21.21 -1.21 -6.70
N VAL A 198 22.13 -1.99 -7.29
CA VAL A 198 21.78 -3.08 -8.21
C VAL A 198 22.24 -4.39 -7.60
N ALA A 199 21.41 -4.93 -6.72
CA ALA A 199 21.48 -6.32 -6.31
C ALA A 199 20.12 -6.96 -6.65
N GLY A 200 20.07 -7.73 -7.73
CA GLY A 200 18.88 -8.46 -8.21
C GLY A 200 18.23 -7.91 -9.49
N GLY A 201 17.34 -8.71 -10.09
CA GLY A 201 16.54 -8.27 -11.24
C GLY A 201 15.53 -7.17 -10.88
N LYS A 202 14.95 -6.56 -11.91
CA LYS A 202 14.01 -5.45 -11.79
C LYS A 202 12.68 -5.83 -12.43
N PRO A 203 11.55 -5.49 -11.80
CA PRO A 203 10.24 -5.73 -12.41
C PRO A 203 9.97 -4.70 -13.52
N SER A 204 9.07 -5.04 -14.45
CA SER A 204 8.71 -4.23 -15.63
C SER A 204 8.29 -2.78 -15.35
N ARG A 205 7.86 -2.46 -14.11
CA ARG A 205 7.46 -1.11 -13.68
C ARG A 205 8.59 -0.28 -13.07
N SER A 206 9.80 -0.84 -12.92
CA SER A 206 10.94 -0.16 -12.32
C SER A 206 11.64 0.74 -13.34
N VAL A 207 10.94 1.77 -13.82
CA VAL A 207 11.43 2.64 -14.92
C VAL A 207 11.86 4.03 -14.46
N TRP A 208 11.78 4.32 -13.15
CA TRP A 208 12.21 5.59 -12.57
C TRP A 208 13.38 5.38 -11.61
N PRO A 209 14.62 5.69 -12.02
CA PRO A 209 15.76 5.67 -11.10
C PRO A 209 15.64 6.68 -9.95
N TYR A 210 15.77 6.20 -8.72
CA TYR A 210 15.79 7.03 -7.50
C TYR A 210 17.20 7.08 -6.91
N PHE A 211 17.72 8.28 -6.67
CA PHE A 211 19.09 8.50 -6.19
C PHE A 211 19.14 9.02 -4.75
N ARG A 212 18.43 8.34 -3.84
CA ARG A 212 18.31 8.74 -2.42
C ARG A 212 19.64 8.74 -1.67
N SER A 213 20.59 7.94 -2.12
CA SER A 213 21.91 7.76 -1.50
C SER A 213 23.02 8.49 -2.25
N ALA A 214 22.69 9.38 -3.19
CA ALA A 214 23.68 10.26 -3.80
C ALA A 214 24.33 11.16 -2.73
N GLU A 215 25.61 11.45 -2.91
CA GLU A 215 26.38 12.26 -1.99
C GLU A 215 25.74 13.64 -1.77
N GLY A 216 25.61 14.06 -0.51
CA GLY A 216 24.93 15.31 -0.13
C GLY A 216 23.41 15.23 0.00
N LEU A 217 22.76 14.21 -0.56
CA LEU A 217 21.32 13.93 -0.40
C LEU A 217 21.04 12.84 0.65
N SER A 218 22.01 11.95 0.90
CA SER A 218 21.85 10.88 1.88
C SER A 218 21.44 11.40 3.26
N GLY A 219 20.34 10.88 3.79
CA GLY A 219 19.81 11.25 5.11
C GLY A 219 18.97 12.53 5.14
N VAL A 220 18.77 13.21 4.01
CA VAL A 220 17.83 14.33 3.92
C VAL A 220 16.42 13.77 3.80
N LYS A 221 15.60 13.97 4.84
CA LYS A 221 14.17 13.64 4.77
C LYS A 221 13.48 14.58 3.79
N ASP A 222 12.45 14.08 3.12
CA ASP A 222 11.55 14.86 2.26
C ASP A 222 12.15 15.46 0.98
N VAL A 223 13.41 15.17 0.67
CA VAL A 223 14.04 15.53 -0.61
C VAL A 223 14.45 14.27 -1.36
N VAL A 224 14.05 14.17 -2.63
CA VAL A 224 14.32 13.00 -3.46
C VAL A 224 14.78 13.44 -4.84
N LEU A 225 15.94 12.96 -5.26
CA LEU A 225 16.36 13.03 -6.66
C LEU A 225 15.83 11.80 -7.40
N VAL A 226 15.02 12.03 -8.44
CA VAL A 226 14.40 10.98 -9.24
C VAL A 226 14.51 11.30 -10.72
N TRP A 227 14.95 10.33 -11.52
CA TRP A 227 14.90 10.39 -12.96
C TRP A 227 13.64 9.68 -13.45
N LYS A 228 12.68 10.42 -13.98
CA LYS A 228 11.46 9.87 -14.60
C LYS A 228 11.76 9.65 -16.08
N ALA A 229 12.63 8.68 -16.34
CA ALA A 229 13.29 8.48 -17.63
C ALA A 229 12.31 8.23 -18.79
N GLU A 230 11.24 7.45 -18.58
CA GLU A 230 10.14 7.25 -19.56
C GLU A 230 9.29 8.52 -19.80
N ARG A 231 9.54 9.60 -19.06
CA ARG A 231 8.85 10.90 -19.20
C ARG A 231 9.79 12.01 -19.66
N GLY A 232 11.05 11.69 -19.93
CA GLY A 232 12.04 12.67 -20.38
C GLY A 232 12.27 13.80 -19.37
N GLN A 233 12.38 13.48 -18.08
CA GLN A 233 12.61 14.49 -17.05
C GLN A 233 13.30 13.95 -15.81
N ALA A 234 14.15 14.77 -15.20
CA ALA A 234 14.74 14.56 -13.88
C ALA A 234 14.22 15.61 -12.90
N ASP A 235 13.89 15.18 -11.69
CA ASP A 235 13.29 16.01 -10.65
C ASP A 235 14.11 15.94 -9.36
N LEU A 236 14.45 17.10 -8.81
CA LEU A 236 14.76 17.28 -7.39
C LEU A 236 13.46 17.64 -6.68
N GLN A 237 12.83 16.63 -6.08
CA GLN A 237 11.49 16.70 -5.51
C GLN A 237 11.54 17.01 -4.02
N PHE A 238 10.71 17.94 -3.56
CA PHE A 238 10.51 18.34 -2.17
C PHE A 238 9.09 17.98 -1.73
N ALA A 239 8.96 17.06 -0.78
CA ALA A 239 7.66 16.64 -0.27
C ALA A 239 6.98 17.78 0.52
N SER A 240 5.65 17.77 0.55
CA SER A 240 4.82 18.72 1.30
C SER A 240 5.18 20.19 1.04
N THR A 241 5.58 20.51 -0.19
CA THR A 241 6.04 21.85 -0.60
C THR A 241 5.17 22.36 -1.74
N LEU A 242 4.75 23.63 -1.67
CA LEU A 242 4.06 24.32 -2.75
C LEU A 242 5.06 24.88 -3.76
N GLU A 243 4.66 24.95 -5.02
CA GLU A 243 5.47 25.49 -6.11
C GLU A 243 5.92 26.92 -5.83
N ALA A 244 5.02 27.77 -5.32
CA ALA A 244 5.33 29.17 -4.98
C ALA A 244 6.44 29.27 -3.92
N ASP A 245 6.38 28.45 -2.87
CA ASP A 245 7.39 28.42 -1.82
C ASP A 245 8.74 27.96 -2.36
N LEU A 246 8.74 26.90 -3.19
CA LEU A 246 9.97 26.41 -3.79
C LEU A 246 10.54 27.41 -4.81
N ALA A 247 9.69 28.09 -5.59
CA ALA A 247 10.10 29.13 -6.52
C ALA A 247 10.79 30.29 -5.80
N GLN A 248 10.26 30.73 -4.66
CA GLN A 248 10.91 31.74 -3.81
C GLN A 248 12.28 31.27 -3.31
N ARG A 249 12.39 30.02 -2.86
CA ARG A 249 13.68 29.43 -2.44
C ARG A 249 14.67 29.30 -3.61
N CYS A 250 14.19 29.17 -4.84
CA CYS A 250 14.99 29.00 -6.04
C CYS A 250 15.37 30.33 -6.75
N GLU A 251 14.90 31.48 -6.27
CA GLU A 251 15.10 32.77 -6.94
C GLU A 251 16.60 33.09 -7.16
N GLY A 252 17.02 33.21 -8.42
CA GLY A 252 18.41 33.52 -8.78
C GLY A 252 19.42 32.37 -8.64
N ILE A 253 18.99 31.14 -8.33
CA ILE A 253 19.89 29.96 -8.26
C ILE A 253 19.60 28.88 -9.30
N LEU A 254 18.50 28.99 -10.05
CA LEU A 254 18.18 28.04 -11.13
C LEU A 254 19.19 28.15 -12.27
N GLY A 255 19.80 27.01 -12.63
CA GLY A 255 20.63 26.91 -13.82
C GLY A 255 19.82 26.80 -15.12
N PRO A 256 20.49 26.85 -16.29
CA PRO A 256 19.83 26.79 -17.59
C PRO A 256 18.93 25.55 -17.76
N GLY A 257 17.68 25.72 -18.20
CA GLY A 257 16.75 24.61 -18.41
C GLY A 257 16.21 23.97 -17.12
N MET A 258 16.44 24.59 -15.96
CA MET A 258 15.76 24.24 -14.71
C MET A 258 14.47 25.04 -14.54
N SER A 259 13.40 24.38 -14.10
CA SER A 259 12.12 25.03 -13.80
C SER A 259 11.51 24.47 -12.52
N VAL A 260 10.79 25.29 -11.77
CA VAL A 260 10.00 24.81 -10.63
C VAL A 260 8.62 24.37 -11.12
N VAL A 261 8.15 23.22 -10.66
CA VAL A 261 6.84 22.65 -11.04
C VAL A 261 6.13 22.02 -9.85
N GLN A 262 4.80 22.19 -9.78
CA GLN A 262 3.96 21.43 -8.85
C GLN A 262 3.81 19.95 -9.28
N ALA A 263 3.90 19.04 -8.32
CA ALA A 263 3.65 17.60 -8.46
C ALA A 263 2.78 17.10 -7.30
N SER A 264 1.46 17.26 -7.42
CA SER A 264 0.50 16.90 -6.36
C SER A 264 0.89 17.54 -5.01
N LYS A 265 1.16 16.76 -3.95
CA LYS A 265 1.59 17.23 -2.63
C LYS A 265 3.09 17.59 -2.53
N SER A 266 3.78 17.77 -3.65
CA SER A 266 5.21 18.09 -3.69
C SER A 266 5.49 19.12 -4.77
N ALA A 267 6.61 19.84 -4.65
CA ALA A 267 7.14 20.68 -5.72
C ALA A 267 8.50 20.13 -6.15
N SER A 268 8.93 20.41 -7.38
CA SER A 268 10.22 19.92 -7.90
C SER A 268 10.95 20.99 -8.67
N VAL A 269 12.28 21.01 -8.54
CA VAL A 269 13.12 21.61 -9.58
C VAL A 269 13.34 20.54 -10.65
N ARG A 270 12.89 20.81 -11.87
CA ARG A 270 12.89 19.89 -12.99
C ARG A 270 13.90 20.29 -14.05
N VAL A 271 14.55 19.29 -14.65
CA VAL A 271 15.31 19.41 -15.91
C VAL A 271 14.73 18.43 -16.92
N ALA A 272 14.49 18.88 -18.16
CA ALA A 272 14.11 18.00 -19.25
C ALA A 272 15.28 17.09 -19.67
N THR A 273 14.98 15.83 -19.96
CA THR A 273 15.92 14.84 -20.49
C THR A 273 15.30 14.19 -21.73
N ARG A 274 16.09 13.50 -22.55
CA ARG A 274 15.52 12.59 -23.55
C ARG A 274 14.77 11.42 -22.88
N PHE A 275 13.81 10.88 -23.63
CA PHE A 275 13.06 9.68 -23.28
C PHE A 275 13.98 8.46 -23.36
N LEU A 276 13.97 7.62 -22.33
CA LEU A 276 14.66 6.33 -22.31
C LEU A 276 13.63 5.21 -22.30
N ASP A 277 13.68 4.33 -23.31
CA ASP A 277 12.86 3.13 -23.34
C ASP A 277 13.55 1.98 -22.59
N PHE A 278 12.93 1.48 -21.53
CA PHE A 278 13.41 0.32 -20.77
C PHE A 278 13.05 -1.02 -21.42
N ARG A 279 12.28 -1.02 -22.53
CA ARG A 279 11.81 -2.24 -23.21
C ARG A 279 12.64 -2.61 -24.43
N THR A 280 13.56 -1.75 -24.85
CA THR A 280 14.46 -1.99 -25.98
C THR A 280 15.87 -2.26 -25.46
N ASP A 281 16.78 -2.69 -26.35
CA ASP A 281 18.18 -2.88 -25.98
C ASP A 281 18.76 -1.55 -25.45
N PRO A 282 19.29 -1.52 -24.21
CA PRO A 282 19.83 -0.29 -23.65
C PRO A 282 21.15 0.14 -24.30
N SER A 283 21.88 -0.73 -25.02
CA SER A 283 23.17 -0.36 -25.64
C SER A 283 23.04 0.79 -26.64
N ASP A 284 21.92 0.85 -27.35
CA ASP A 284 21.65 1.89 -28.35
C ASP A 284 21.21 3.23 -27.73
N GLN A 285 21.08 3.28 -26.40
CA GLN A 285 20.60 4.44 -25.65
C GLN A 285 21.62 4.92 -24.60
N GLU A 286 22.89 4.52 -24.70
CA GLU A 286 23.93 4.92 -23.74
C GLU A 286 24.07 6.46 -23.66
N ASP A 287 23.99 7.16 -24.78
CA ASP A 287 24.08 8.62 -24.84
C ASP A 287 22.89 9.30 -24.13
N VAL A 288 21.68 8.72 -24.22
CA VAL A 288 20.49 9.14 -23.47
C VAL A 288 20.69 8.94 -21.97
N ILE A 289 21.31 7.82 -21.58
CA ILE A 289 21.65 7.51 -20.19
C ILE A 289 22.66 8.51 -19.63
N VAL A 290 23.71 8.82 -20.38
CA VAL A 290 24.71 9.83 -20.01
C VAL A 290 24.04 11.18 -19.79
N GLU A 291 23.21 11.64 -20.73
CA GLU A 291 22.50 12.91 -20.60
C GLU A 291 21.59 12.96 -19.36
N GLY A 292 20.81 11.90 -19.12
CA GLY A 292 19.91 11.81 -17.98
C GLY A 292 20.64 11.84 -16.64
N LEU A 293 21.78 11.14 -16.53
CA LEU A 293 22.61 11.14 -15.34
C LEU A 293 23.28 12.50 -15.10
N VAL A 294 23.75 13.17 -16.17
CA VAL A 294 24.28 14.53 -16.07
C VAL A 294 23.20 15.51 -15.62
N ALA A 295 21.98 15.40 -16.12
CA ALA A 295 20.85 16.22 -15.66
C ALA A 295 20.56 15.99 -14.17
N CYS A 296 20.59 14.74 -13.70
CA CYS A 296 20.45 14.42 -12.28
C CYS A 296 21.58 15.01 -11.44
N GLU A 297 22.83 14.98 -11.93
CA GLU A 297 23.95 15.57 -11.23
C GLU A 297 23.82 17.08 -11.09
N ARG A 298 23.37 17.77 -12.14
CA ARG A 298 23.13 19.23 -12.08
C ARG A 298 22.11 19.59 -10.99
N LEU A 299 21.07 18.77 -10.83
CA LEU A 299 20.08 18.92 -9.77
C LEU A 299 20.66 18.61 -8.37
N ARG A 300 21.51 17.59 -8.25
CA ARG A 300 22.22 17.29 -7.00
C ARG A 300 23.16 18.44 -6.61
N ALA A 301 23.96 18.95 -7.55
CA ALA A 301 24.88 20.06 -7.33
C ALA A 301 24.14 21.32 -6.85
N LEU A 302 23.04 21.69 -7.53
CA LEU A 302 22.14 22.76 -7.09
C LEU A 302 21.72 22.59 -5.63
N PHE A 303 21.29 21.38 -5.25
CA PHE A 303 20.89 21.08 -3.88
C PHE A 303 22.04 21.25 -2.88
N VAL A 304 23.21 20.69 -3.17
CA VAL A 304 24.35 20.72 -2.26
C VAL A 304 24.86 22.14 -2.04
N GLU A 305 24.98 22.92 -3.11
CA GLU A 305 25.44 24.31 -3.06
C GLU A 305 24.46 25.23 -2.33
N ASN A 306 23.16 24.94 -2.40
CA ASN A 306 22.10 25.82 -1.88
C ASN A 306 21.26 25.18 -0.77
N ARG A 307 21.80 24.17 -0.08
CA ARG A 307 21.06 23.32 0.87
C ARG A 307 20.31 24.10 1.93
N ALA A 308 20.97 25.08 2.54
CA ALA A 308 20.40 25.93 3.59
C ALA A 308 19.23 26.81 3.11
N ARG A 309 19.18 27.10 1.80
CA ARG A 309 18.14 27.91 1.17
C ARG A 309 16.96 27.07 0.70
N LEU A 310 17.22 25.86 0.20
CA LEU A 310 16.21 24.98 -0.38
C LEU A 310 15.40 24.22 0.69
N LEU A 311 16.00 23.93 1.84
CA LEU A 311 15.29 23.32 2.95
C LEU A 311 14.44 24.37 3.70
N PRO A 312 13.25 23.97 4.21
CA PRO A 312 12.50 24.83 5.13
C PRO A 312 13.35 25.18 6.34
N ARG A 313 13.21 26.41 6.85
CA ARG A 313 13.76 26.78 8.17
C ARG A 313 12.95 26.16 9.29
#